data_AF-A0A1H3BIJ9-F1
#
_entry.id   AF-A0A1H3BIJ9-F1
#
_cell.length_a   1.000
_cell.length_b   1.000
_cell.length_c   1.000
_cell.angle_alpha   90.00
_cell.angle_beta   90.00
_cell.angle_gamma   90.00
#
_symmetry.space_group_name_H-M   'P 1'
#
loop_
_entity.id
_entity.type
_entity.pdbx_description
1 polymer ?
#
loop_
_entity_poly.entity_id
_entity_poly.type
_entity_poly.pdbx_seq_one_letter_code
_entity_poly.pdbx_strand_id
1 'polypeptide(L)'
;MRQAALALRLELFGIIDLLSILPTCLAILLPELHFLIDVRLLRMLRVFRVMKLPGYFDESQILLQALRNSRHKIMVFLGVVLIMSVILGTIMYVIEGPDNGFTSIPIGMYWSSVTLTTTGYGDIHPKTPMGQLITSCAMLLGYGIIALPTGIVGVELAMTMMKGTPTTRTCTNCLTEGHEADSLFCKHCGEKLAPYQHDAAAAGTSTAAADIAAPDQLAAIKARMGRNAQRGPPKK
;
A
#
# COMPACT_ATOMS: atom_id res chain seq x y z
N MET A 1 -19.61 4.19 7.30
CA MET A 1 -18.39 4.65 6.59
C MET A 1 -17.98 3.75 5.42
N ARG A 2 -18.01 2.41 5.52
CA ARG A 2 -17.65 1.49 4.40
C ARG A 2 -18.55 1.63 3.16
N GLN A 3 -19.87 1.84 3.34
CA GLN A 3 -20.83 1.95 2.23
C GLN A 3 -20.65 3.22 1.39
N ALA A 4 -20.33 4.37 2.01
CA ALA A 4 -20.07 5.62 1.29
C ALA A 4 -18.79 5.58 0.45
N ALA A 5 -17.75 4.88 0.93
CA ALA A 5 -16.51 4.68 0.18
C ALA A 5 -16.70 3.71 -1.01
N LEU A 6 -17.61 2.75 -0.90
CA LEU A 6 -18.00 1.86 -2.00
C LEU A 6 -18.78 2.61 -3.08
N ALA A 7 -19.76 3.44 -2.69
CA ALA A 7 -20.53 4.26 -3.63
C ALA A 7 -19.63 5.20 -4.45
N LEU A 8 -18.70 5.90 -3.81
CA LEU A 8 -17.76 6.81 -4.51
C LEU A 8 -16.83 6.05 -5.48
N ARG A 9 -16.44 4.82 -5.15
CA ARG A 9 -15.59 3.97 -6.02
C ARG A 9 -16.35 3.43 -7.23
N LEU A 10 -17.62 3.09 -7.05
CA LEU A 10 -18.53 2.69 -8.13
C LEU A 10 -18.79 3.87 -9.08
N GLU A 11 -18.96 5.08 -8.56
CA GLU A 11 -19.11 6.29 -9.37
C GLU A 11 -17.83 6.61 -10.16
N LEU A 12 -16.64 6.54 -9.55
CA LEU A 12 -15.39 6.83 -10.24
C LEU A 12 -15.07 5.79 -11.33
N PHE A 13 -15.23 4.49 -11.02
CA PHE A 13 -15.02 3.41 -12.00
C PHE A 13 -16.10 3.42 -13.09
N GLY A 14 -17.33 3.79 -12.75
CA GLY A 14 -18.43 4.01 -13.69
C GLY A 14 -18.16 5.17 -14.64
N ILE A 15 -17.59 6.29 -14.15
CA ILE A 15 -17.18 7.42 -15.00
C ILE A 15 -16.04 7.02 -15.94
N ILE A 16 -15.03 6.29 -15.45
CA ILE A 16 -13.89 5.84 -16.27
C ILE A 16 -14.37 4.85 -17.34
N ASP A 17 -15.30 3.95 -17.01
CA ASP A 17 -15.88 3.00 -17.96
C ASP A 17 -16.76 3.70 -19.01
N LEU A 18 -17.64 4.61 -18.56
CA LEU A 18 -18.48 5.42 -19.43
C LEU A 18 -17.61 6.23 -20.39
N LEU A 19 -16.56 6.90 -19.90
CA LEU A 19 -15.63 7.70 -20.69
C LEU A 19 -14.76 6.84 -21.64
N SER A 20 -14.49 5.58 -21.31
CA SER A 20 -13.77 4.65 -22.18
C SER A 20 -14.66 4.08 -23.31
N ILE A 21 -15.97 3.97 -23.09
CA ILE A 21 -16.94 3.45 -24.07
C ILE A 21 -17.51 4.57 -24.95
N LEU A 22 -17.65 5.78 -24.40
CA LEU A 22 -18.16 6.98 -25.07
C LEU A 22 -17.52 7.24 -26.45
N PRO A 23 -16.19 7.12 -26.66
CA PRO A 23 -15.57 7.38 -27.95
C PRO A 23 -15.97 6.34 -29.00
N THR A 24 -16.17 5.09 -28.58
CA THR A 24 -16.59 3.99 -29.46
C THR A 24 -18.08 4.13 -29.80
N CYS A 25 -18.91 4.53 -28.83
CA CYS A 25 -20.33 4.77 -29.02
C CYS A 25 -20.58 5.97 -29.96
N LEU A 26 -19.84 7.08 -29.76
CA LEU A 26 -19.97 8.29 -30.57
C LEU A 26 -19.48 8.07 -32.01
N ALA A 27 -18.42 7.27 -32.22
CA ALA A 27 -17.93 6.91 -33.55
C ALA A 27 -18.92 6.04 -34.36
N ILE A 28 -19.77 5.25 -33.69
CA ILE A 28 -20.80 4.44 -34.35
C ILE A 28 -22.05 5.28 -34.65
N LEU A 29 -22.39 6.22 -33.77
CA LEU A 29 -23.63 6.99 -33.87
C LEU A 29 -23.54 8.17 -34.85
N LEU A 30 -22.37 8.79 -35.02
CA LEU A 30 -22.21 10.01 -35.83
C LEU A 30 -21.00 9.93 -36.79
N PRO A 31 -21.13 9.23 -37.93
CA PRO A 31 -20.11 9.18 -38.98
C PRO A 31 -19.96 10.50 -39.77
N GLU A 32 -20.66 11.57 -39.44
CA GLU A 32 -20.48 12.90 -40.07
C GLU A 32 -19.56 13.83 -39.27
N LEU A 33 -19.18 13.46 -38.04
CA LEU A 33 -18.32 14.26 -37.16
C LEU A 33 -16.82 13.99 -37.36
N HIS A 34 -16.39 13.64 -38.57
CA HIS A 34 -15.00 13.29 -38.89
C HIS A 34 -14.01 14.46 -38.76
N PHE A 35 -14.48 15.70 -38.63
CA PHE A 35 -13.64 16.90 -38.68
C PHE A 35 -13.42 17.63 -37.35
N LEU A 36 -14.26 17.44 -36.32
CA LEU A 36 -14.22 18.33 -35.14
C LEU A 36 -13.37 17.81 -33.97
N ILE A 37 -13.17 16.49 -33.84
CA ILE A 37 -12.36 15.91 -32.76
C ILE A 37 -11.58 14.75 -33.35
N ASP A 38 -10.33 15.04 -33.67
CA ASP A 38 -9.30 14.15 -34.17
C ASP A 38 -9.45 12.71 -33.63
N VAL A 39 -9.83 11.79 -34.52
CA VAL A 39 -10.00 10.35 -34.26
C VAL A 39 -8.76 9.74 -33.57
N ARG A 40 -7.60 10.41 -33.66
CA ARG A 40 -6.35 10.04 -33.01
C ARG A 40 -6.38 10.25 -31.49
N LEU A 41 -6.94 11.35 -31.00
CA LEU A 41 -7.08 11.63 -29.56
C LEU A 41 -8.08 10.66 -28.91
N LEU A 42 -9.18 10.37 -29.62
CA LEU A 42 -10.19 9.39 -29.19
C LEU A 42 -9.65 7.95 -29.17
N ARG A 43 -8.63 7.64 -30.00
CA ARG A 43 -7.97 6.32 -30.00
C ARG A 43 -7.01 6.15 -28.81
N MET A 44 -6.38 7.23 -28.34
CA MET A 44 -5.58 7.24 -27.11
C MET A 44 -6.43 6.93 -25.87
N LEU A 45 -7.71 7.31 -25.85
CA LEU A 45 -8.63 6.97 -24.75
C LEU A 45 -8.78 5.45 -24.52
N ARG A 46 -8.43 4.60 -25.50
CA ARG A 46 -8.38 3.15 -25.30
C ARG A 46 -7.28 2.70 -24.32
N VAL A 47 -6.28 3.53 -24.02
CA VAL A 47 -5.27 3.23 -22.98
C VAL A 47 -5.89 3.10 -21.59
N PHE A 48 -6.98 3.83 -21.32
CA PHE A 48 -7.74 3.72 -20.07
C PHE A 48 -8.36 2.34 -19.89
N ARG A 49 -8.62 1.60 -20.98
CA ARG A 49 -9.07 0.20 -20.93
C ARG A 49 -7.97 -0.74 -20.41
N VAL A 50 -6.69 -0.48 -20.70
CA VAL A 50 -5.55 -1.24 -20.13
C VAL A 50 -5.43 -0.99 -18.62
N MET A 51 -5.81 0.21 -18.18
CA MET A 51 -5.85 0.59 -16.76
C MET A 51 -7.01 -0.07 -16.00
N LYS A 52 -7.94 -0.78 -16.68
CA LYS A 52 -8.90 -1.69 -16.02
C LYS A 52 -8.16 -2.92 -15.51
N LEU A 53 -7.47 -2.76 -14.39
CA LEU A 53 -6.97 -3.84 -13.57
C LEU A 53 -7.82 -3.93 -12.28
N PRO A 54 -9.13 -4.23 -12.35
CA PRO A 54 -10.00 -4.34 -11.17
C PRO A 54 -9.52 -5.40 -10.16
N GLY A 55 -8.59 -6.29 -10.54
CA GLY A 55 -7.92 -7.25 -9.65
C GLY A 55 -6.65 -6.73 -8.94
N TYR A 56 -6.10 -5.57 -9.31
CA TYR A 56 -4.98 -4.94 -8.59
C TYR A 56 -5.46 -4.05 -7.44
N PHE A 57 -6.75 -3.71 -7.43
CA PHE A 57 -7.27 -2.75 -6.48
C PHE A 57 -7.41 -3.30 -5.05
N ASP A 58 -7.46 -4.61 -4.84
CA ASP A 58 -7.55 -5.20 -3.49
C ASP A 58 -6.25 -5.02 -2.70
N GLU A 59 -5.08 -5.12 -3.33
CA GLU A 59 -3.79 -4.80 -2.68
C GLU A 59 -3.44 -3.31 -2.74
N SER A 60 -3.92 -2.58 -3.76
CA SER A 60 -3.72 -1.12 -3.87
C SER A 60 -4.33 -0.36 -2.69
N GLN A 61 -5.30 -0.95 -1.97
CA GLN A 61 -5.93 -0.29 -0.82
C GLN A 61 -4.93 -0.03 0.29
N ILE A 62 -3.96 -0.92 0.48
CA ILE A 62 -2.90 -0.76 1.48
C ILE A 62 -2.03 0.45 1.11
N LEU A 63 -1.66 0.57 -0.15
CA LEU A 63 -0.90 1.72 -0.67
C LEU A 63 -1.70 3.03 -0.57
N LEU A 64 -2.97 3.02 -1.00
CA LEU A 64 -3.87 4.17 -0.92
C LEU A 64 -4.14 4.61 0.52
N GLN A 65 -4.31 3.65 1.44
CA GLN A 65 -4.48 3.91 2.87
C GLN A 65 -3.19 4.51 3.47
N ALA A 66 -2.02 3.97 3.12
CA ALA A 66 -0.72 4.49 3.55
C ALA A 66 -0.47 5.91 3.02
N LEU A 67 -0.79 6.19 1.76
CA LEU A 67 -0.71 7.53 1.16
C LEU A 67 -1.67 8.51 1.84
N ARG A 68 -2.91 8.09 2.11
CA ARG A 68 -3.91 8.94 2.77
C ARG A 68 -3.55 9.25 4.23
N ASN A 69 -2.98 8.29 4.95
CA ASN A 69 -2.40 8.52 6.28
C ASN A 69 -1.21 9.48 6.21
N SER A 70 -0.37 9.35 5.17
CA SER A 70 0.82 10.17 4.98
C SER A 70 0.55 11.54 4.37
N ARG A 71 -0.70 11.85 3.98
CA ARG A 71 -1.04 13.10 3.26
C ARG A 71 -0.55 14.36 3.96
N HIS A 72 -0.62 14.41 5.29
CA HIS A 72 -0.21 15.58 6.05
C HIS A 72 1.32 15.73 6.06
N LYS A 73 2.03 14.61 6.20
CA LYS A 73 3.49 14.55 6.12
C LYS A 73 3.98 14.97 4.72
N ILE A 74 3.31 14.49 3.67
CA ILE A 74 3.61 14.85 2.27
C ILE A 74 3.33 16.34 2.01
N MET A 75 2.20 16.88 2.48
CA MET A 75 1.88 18.30 2.31
C MET A 75 2.90 19.21 2.99
N VAL A 76 3.37 18.87 4.20
CA VAL A 76 4.43 19.61 4.87
C VAL A 76 5.73 19.56 4.04
N PHE A 77 6.11 18.38 3.55
CA PHE A 77 7.28 18.22 2.70
C PHE A 77 7.20 19.06 1.42
N LEU A 78 6.08 19.00 0.69
CA LEU A 78 5.86 19.82 -0.51
C LEU A 78 5.90 21.32 -0.19
N GLY A 79 5.38 21.74 0.97
CA GLY A 79 5.49 23.12 1.44
C GLY A 79 6.94 23.57 1.64
N VAL A 80 7.78 22.71 2.24
CA VAL A 80 9.22 22.99 2.41
C VAL A 80 9.93 23.11 1.06
N VAL A 81 9.66 22.20 0.12
CA VAL A 81 10.24 22.25 -1.25
C VAL A 81 9.81 23.52 -1.97
N LEU A 82 8.54 23.93 -1.85
CA LEU A 82 8.04 25.17 -2.43
C LEU A 82 8.76 26.40 -1.86
N ILE A 83 8.92 26.48 -0.53
CA ILE A 83 9.63 27.58 0.13
C ILE A 83 11.09 27.62 -0.32
N MET A 84 11.77 26.47 -0.38
CA MET A 84 13.15 26.39 -0.87
C MET A 84 13.26 26.81 -2.34
N SER A 85 12.28 26.44 -3.16
CA SER A 85 12.20 26.84 -4.57
C SER A 85 12.07 28.35 -4.74
N VAL A 86 11.26 29.01 -3.89
CA VAL A 86 11.16 30.49 -3.85
C VAL A 86 12.50 31.11 -3.43
N ILE A 87 13.15 30.60 -2.39
CA ILE A 87 14.40 31.15 -1.87
C ILE A 87 15.51 31.04 -2.92
N LEU A 88 15.78 29.83 -3.43
CA LEU A 88 16.82 29.60 -4.43
C LEU A 88 16.51 30.32 -5.75
N GLY A 89 15.24 30.32 -6.18
CA GLY A 89 14.82 31.05 -7.37
C GLY A 89 15.04 32.56 -7.25
N THR A 90 14.78 33.14 -6.07
CA THR A 90 15.03 34.56 -5.81
C THR A 90 16.52 34.88 -5.77
N ILE A 91 17.33 34.03 -5.13
CA ILE A 91 18.80 34.17 -5.09
C ILE A 91 19.36 34.17 -6.52
N MET A 92 18.92 33.24 -7.37
CA MET A 92 19.37 33.17 -8.75
C MET A 92 18.92 34.38 -9.58
N TYR A 93 17.69 34.84 -9.38
CA TYR A 93 17.20 36.06 -10.01
C TYR A 93 18.09 37.27 -9.70
N VAL A 94 18.56 37.40 -8.45
CA VAL A 94 19.42 38.50 -8.03
C VAL A 94 20.86 38.37 -8.55
N ILE A 95 21.41 37.15 -8.59
CA ILE A 95 22.81 36.92 -8.97
C ILE A 95 23.02 36.90 -10.48
N GLU A 96 22.13 36.23 -11.22
CA GLU A 96 22.26 36.06 -12.67
C GLU A 96 21.56 37.18 -13.45
N GLY A 97 20.45 37.69 -12.92
CA GLY A 97 19.66 38.75 -13.56
C GLY A 97 18.99 38.33 -14.89
N PRO A 98 18.30 39.28 -15.54
CA PRO A 98 17.59 39.02 -16.80
C PRO A 98 18.51 38.68 -17.98
N ASP A 99 19.77 39.13 -17.96
CA ASP A 99 20.75 38.88 -19.04
C ASP A 99 21.08 37.40 -19.23
N ASN A 100 20.91 36.60 -18.17
CA ASN A 100 21.18 35.17 -18.15
C ASN A 100 19.91 34.30 -18.19
N GLY A 101 18.75 34.89 -18.49
CA GLY A 101 17.48 34.18 -18.62
C GLY A 101 16.64 34.12 -17.34
N PHE A 102 17.15 34.64 -16.22
CA PHE A 102 16.38 34.80 -14.98
C PHE A 102 15.61 36.13 -15.01
N THR A 103 14.59 36.22 -15.87
CA THR A 103 13.86 37.49 -16.09
C THR A 103 12.81 37.79 -15.02
N SER A 104 12.37 36.79 -14.25
CA SER A 104 11.42 36.97 -13.15
C SER A 104 11.61 35.90 -12.06
N ILE A 105 11.13 36.18 -10.84
CA ILE A 105 11.19 35.26 -9.70
C ILE A 105 10.52 33.90 -10.03
N PRO A 106 9.33 33.85 -10.68
CA PRO A 106 8.71 32.57 -11.06
C PRO A 106 9.56 31.72 -12.00
N ILE A 107 10.37 32.34 -12.87
CA ILE A 107 11.31 31.62 -13.73
C ILE A 107 12.46 31.02 -12.91
N GLY A 108 12.95 31.77 -11.92
CA GLY A 108 13.90 31.23 -10.94
C GLY A 108 13.32 30.07 -10.13
N MET A 109 12.05 30.15 -9.72
CA MET A 109 11.35 29.04 -9.05
C MET A 109 11.20 27.82 -9.97
N TYR A 110 10.91 28.02 -11.25
CA TYR A 110 10.88 26.94 -12.23
C TYR A 110 12.24 26.24 -12.31
N TRP A 111 13.32 27.00 -12.48
CA TRP A 111 14.69 26.47 -12.48
C TRP A 111 15.02 25.71 -11.20
N SER A 112 14.67 26.28 -10.03
CA SER A 112 14.96 25.67 -8.74
C SER A 112 14.18 24.36 -8.57
N SER A 113 12.91 24.33 -8.96
CA SER A 113 12.08 23.12 -8.90
C SER A 113 12.66 22.01 -9.77
N VAL A 114 12.98 22.30 -11.03
CA VAL A 114 13.58 21.35 -11.99
C VAL A 114 14.93 20.81 -11.51
N THR A 115 15.71 21.64 -10.82
CA THR A 115 17.02 21.26 -10.26
C THR A 115 16.87 20.40 -9.00
N LEU A 116 16.03 20.82 -8.05
CA LEU A 116 15.78 20.09 -6.80
C LEU A 116 15.10 18.74 -7.04
N THR A 117 14.24 18.63 -8.07
CA THR A 117 13.62 17.35 -8.47
C THR A 117 14.52 16.49 -9.35
N THR A 118 15.78 16.91 -9.59
CA THR A 118 16.75 16.23 -10.47
C THR A 118 16.26 15.99 -11.90
N THR A 119 15.26 16.76 -12.36
CA THR A 119 14.72 16.66 -13.72
C THR A 119 15.68 17.26 -14.73
N GLY A 120 16.24 18.43 -14.41
CA GLY A 120 17.37 19.02 -15.15
C GLY A 120 17.14 19.21 -16.65
N TYR A 121 16.07 19.89 -17.07
CA TYR A 121 15.78 20.15 -18.50
C TYR A 121 16.92 20.89 -19.22
N GLY A 122 17.67 21.73 -18.52
CA GLY A 122 18.84 22.45 -19.05
C GLY A 122 18.50 23.67 -19.92
N ASP A 123 17.22 24.01 -20.04
CA ASP A 123 16.71 25.17 -20.77
C ASP A 123 17.13 26.50 -20.14
N ILE A 124 17.20 26.55 -18.81
CA ILE A 124 17.72 27.68 -18.04
C ILE A 124 18.80 27.18 -17.10
N HIS A 125 19.96 27.81 -17.09
CA HIS A 125 21.07 27.49 -16.21
C HIS A 125 21.93 28.72 -15.94
N PRO A 126 22.55 28.84 -14.76
CA PRO A 126 23.43 29.96 -14.47
C PRO A 126 24.71 29.93 -15.28
N LYS A 127 25.12 31.11 -15.70
CA LYS A 127 26.36 31.31 -16.45
C LYS A 127 27.46 31.91 -15.58
N THR A 128 27.10 32.57 -14.46
CA THR A 128 28.09 33.14 -13.56
C THR A 128 28.77 32.06 -12.70
N PRO A 129 30.06 32.21 -12.36
CA PRO A 129 30.74 31.28 -11.46
C PRO A 129 30.06 31.16 -10.08
N MET A 130 29.49 32.25 -9.58
CA MET A 130 28.76 32.27 -8.31
C MET A 130 27.44 31.50 -8.40
N GLY A 131 26.69 31.69 -9.49
CA GLY A 131 25.47 30.93 -9.76
C GLY A 131 25.72 29.43 -9.96
N GLN A 132 26.85 29.07 -10.58
CA GLN A 132 27.27 27.67 -10.73
C GLN A 132 27.59 27.01 -9.38
N LEU A 133 28.29 27.71 -8.48
CA LEU A 133 28.54 27.21 -7.13
C LEU A 133 27.24 26.94 -6.36
N ILE A 134 26.29 27.87 -6.42
CA ILE A 134 24.97 27.72 -5.79
C ILE A 134 24.21 26.56 -6.41
N THR A 135 24.31 26.39 -7.72
CA THR A 135 23.69 25.28 -8.44
C THR A 135 24.24 23.94 -8.00
N SER A 136 25.57 23.83 -7.83
CA SER A 136 26.19 22.62 -7.32
C SER A 136 25.69 22.28 -5.91
N CYS A 137 25.56 23.27 -5.02
CA CYS A 137 24.96 23.08 -3.70
C CYS A 137 23.47 22.68 -3.80
N ALA A 138 22.70 23.31 -4.69
CA ALA A 138 21.28 23.00 -4.91
C ALA A 138 21.07 21.57 -5.44
N MET A 139 21.95 21.08 -6.31
CA MET A 139 21.92 19.69 -6.78
C MET A 139 22.13 18.69 -5.64
N LEU A 140 23.09 18.93 -4.75
CA LEU A 140 23.31 18.11 -3.55
C LEU A 140 22.10 18.13 -2.61
N LEU A 141 21.49 19.30 -2.43
CA LEU A 141 20.26 19.45 -1.65
C LEU A 141 19.09 18.67 -2.27
N GLY A 142 18.97 18.67 -3.60
CA GLY A 142 17.94 17.92 -4.34
C GLY A 142 17.97 16.42 -4.06
N TYR A 143 19.15 15.81 -4.03
CA TYR A 143 19.29 14.39 -3.65
C TYR A 143 18.76 14.10 -2.25
N GLY A 144 19.01 14.99 -1.28
CA GLY A 144 18.46 14.87 0.07
C GLY A 144 16.94 14.97 0.09
N ILE A 145 16.36 15.89 -0.70
CA ILE A 145 14.91 16.11 -0.80
C ILE A 145 14.20 14.86 -1.33
N ILE A 146 14.75 14.17 -2.34
CA ILE A 146 14.12 12.96 -2.94
C ILE A 146 14.10 11.78 -1.96
N ALA A 147 15.08 11.69 -1.06
CA ALA A 147 15.15 10.61 -0.08
C ALA A 147 14.02 10.70 0.98
N LEU A 148 13.58 11.92 1.33
CA LEU A 148 12.58 12.15 2.39
C LEU A 148 11.19 11.55 2.11
N PRO A 149 10.51 11.82 0.98
CA PRO A 149 9.17 11.28 0.72
C PRO A 149 9.21 9.77 0.55
N THR A 150 10.27 9.25 -0.09
CA THR A 150 10.50 7.82 -0.25
C THR A 150 10.66 7.13 1.10
N GLY A 151 11.41 7.74 2.03
CA GLY A 151 11.56 7.25 3.40
C GLY A 151 10.25 7.30 4.21
N ILE A 152 9.52 8.42 4.16
CA ILE A 152 8.24 8.58 4.88
C ILE A 152 7.22 7.53 4.41
N VAL A 153 7.05 7.39 3.09
CA VAL A 153 6.10 6.42 2.52
C VAL A 153 6.57 5.00 2.74
N GLY A 154 7.88 4.72 2.60
CA GLY A 154 8.45 3.40 2.84
C GLY A 154 8.25 2.91 4.27
N VAL A 155 8.45 3.79 5.26
CA VAL A 155 8.21 3.45 6.68
C VAL A 155 6.71 3.25 6.95
N GLU A 156 5.84 4.11 6.43
CA GLU A 156 4.39 3.94 6.63
C GLU A 156 3.88 2.64 5.98
N LEU A 157 4.39 2.31 4.79
CA LEU A 157 4.07 1.06 4.11
C LEU A 157 4.58 -0.14 4.91
N ALA A 158 5.84 -0.12 5.35
CA ALA A 158 6.40 -1.18 6.19
C ALA A 158 5.59 -1.37 7.49
N MET A 159 5.25 -0.29 8.18
CA MET A 159 4.40 -0.35 9.37
C MET A 159 2.99 -0.86 9.08
N THR A 160 2.43 -0.54 7.92
CA THR A 160 1.09 -1.04 7.51
C THR A 160 1.14 -2.53 7.19
N MET A 161 2.22 -3.01 6.58
CA MET A 161 2.44 -4.43 6.31
C MET A 161 2.77 -5.23 7.58
N MET A 162 3.48 -4.62 8.54
CA MET A 162 3.84 -5.24 9.83
C MET A 162 2.70 -5.23 10.84
N LYS A 163 1.67 -4.38 10.67
CA LYS A 163 0.46 -4.45 11.48
C LYS A 163 -0.29 -5.74 11.13
N GLY A 164 0.02 -6.81 11.85
CA GLY A 164 -0.75 -8.06 11.81
C GLY A 164 -2.24 -7.76 12.05
N THR A 165 -3.12 -8.53 11.42
CA THR A 165 -4.57 -8.41 11.61
C THR A 165 -4.90 -8.71 13.07
N PRO A 166 -5.26 -7.71 13.90
CA PRO A 166 -5.59 -7.97 15.29
C PRO A 166 -6.84 -8.83 15.31
N THR A 167 -6.75 -9.99 15.96
CA THR A 167 -7.90 -10.88 16.13
C THR A 167 -8.82 -10.34 17.20
N THR A 168 -10.11 -10.62 17.07
CA THR A 168 -11.11 -10.41 18.12
C THR A 168 -11.02 -11.45 19.24
N ARG A 169 -9.94 -12.24 19.28
CA ARG A 169 -9.71 -13.23 20.34
C ARG A 169 -9.42 -12.50 21.64
N THR A 170 -10.14 -12.87 22.69
CA THR A 170 -9.96 -12.35 24.04
C THR A 170 -9.19 -13.37 24.89
N CYS A 171 -8.34 -12.89 25.79
CA CYS A 171 -7.71 -13.74 26.79
C CYS A 171 -8.74 -14.15 27.85
N THR A 172 -8.80 -15.45 28.18
CA THR A 172 -9.73 -15.99 29.18
C THR A 172 -9.38 -15.59 30.62
N ASN A 173 -8.14 -15.21 30.89
CA ASN A 173 -7.68 -14.87 32.23
C ASN A 173 -7.75 -13.36 32.51
N CYS A 174 -7.14 -12.53 31.66
CA CYS A 174 -7.06 -11.07 31.86
C CYS A 174 -7.99 -10.25 30.97
N LEU A 175 -8.82 -10.90 30.14
CA LEU A 175 -9.77 -10.25 29.22
C LEU A 175 -9.13 -9.26 28.23
N THR A 176 -7.80 -9.32 28.03
CA THR A 176 -7.11 -8.48 27.05
C THR A 176 -7.48 -8.91 25.63
N GLU A 177 -7.73 -7.92 24.76
CA GLU A 177 -8.07 -8.11 23.35
C GLU A 177 -6.93 -7.70 22.40
N GLY A 178 -7.09 -7.97 21.10
CA GLY A 178 -6.15 -7.54 20.05
C GLY A 178 -4.86 -8.36 20.04
N HIS A 179 -5.00 -9.68 20.13
CA HIS A 179 -3.92 -10.63 19.94
C HIS A 179 -3.68 -10.87 18.44
N GLU A 180 -2.43 -11.04 18.01
CA GLU A 180 -2.10 -11.46 16.63
C GLU A 180 -2.60 -12.90 16.39
N ALA A 181 -2.86 -13.26 15.14
CA ALA A 181 -3.46 -14.56 14.81
C ALA A 181 -2.57 -15.75 15.22
N ASP A 182 -1.26 -15.59 15.09
CA ASP A 182 -0.20 -16.56 15.39
C ASP A 182 0.24 -16.58 16.86
N SER A 183 -0.26 -15.65 17.71
CA SER A 183 0.15 -15.61 19.11
C SER A 183 -0.41 -16.81 19.90
N LEU A 184 0.48 -17.60 20.53
CA LEU A 184 0.10 -18.74 21.38
C LEU A 184 -0.18 -18.35 22.84
N PHE A 185 0.36 -17.21 23.26
CA PHE A 185 0.29 -16.71 24.63
C PHE A 185 -0.19 -15.25 24.69
N CYS A 186 -0.81 -14.88 25.80
CA CYS A 186 -1.30 -13.53 26.02
C CYS A 186 -0.14 -12.54 26.22
N LYS A 187 -0.11 -11.46 25.42
CA LYS A 187 0.87 -10.36 25.54
C LYS A 187 0.88 -9.62 26.88
N HIS A 188 -0.17 -9.76 27.69
CA HIS A 188 -0.32 -9.03 28.95
C HIS A 188 -0.10 -9.91 30.19
N CYS A 189 -0.64 -11.13 30.20
CA CYS A 189 -0.54 -12.03 31.37
C CYS A 189 0.21 -13.35 31.13
N GLY A 190 0.62 -13.65 29.88
CA GLY A 190 1.33 -14.88 29.56
C GLY A 190 0.47 -16.15 29.49
N GLU A 191 -0.84 -16.05 29.72
CA GLU A 191 -1.76 -17.19 29.64
C GLU A 191 -1.80 -17.81 28.24
N LYS A 192 -1.93 -19.14 28.15
CA LYS A 192 -2.06 -19.83 26.86
C LYS A 192 -3.40 -19.46 26.22
N LEU A 193 -3.36 -18.97 24.98
CA LEU A 193 -4.55 -18.56 24.26
C LEU A 193 -5.18 -19.75 23.52
N ALA A 194 -6.51 -19.73 23.40
CA ALA A 194 -7.24 -20.71 22.59
C ALA A 194 -6.85 -20.60 21.09
N PRO A 195 -6.84 -21.72 20.34
CA PRO A 195 -6.51 -21.69 18.91
C PRO A 195 -7.45 -20.77 18.14
N TYR A 196 -6.89 -19.96 17.25
CA TYR A 196 -7.67 -19.03 16.43
C TYR A 196 -8.50 -19.82 15.41
N GLN A 197 -9.76 -19.43 15.22
CA GLN A 197 -10.75 -20.20 14.42
C GLN A 197 -10.32 -20.43 12.97
N HIS A 198 -9.49 -19.55 12.40
CA HIS A 198 -8.98 -19.70 11.03
C HIS A 198 -7.85 -20.75 10.91
N ASP A 199 -7.15 -21.05 12.01
CA ASP A 199 -6.15 -22.11 12.06
C ASP A 199 -6.80 -23.47 12.38
N ALA A 200 -7.95 -23.48 13.06
CA ALA A 200 -8.73 -24.70 13.27
C ALA A 200 -9.27 -25.28 11.96
N ALA A 201 -9.58 -24.43 10.97
CA ALA A 201 -9.95 -24.87 9.61
C ALA A 201 -8.75 -25.45 8.83
N ALA A 202 -7.53 -24.94 9.04
CA ALA A 202 -6.31 -25.48 8.46
C ALA A 202 -5.81 -26.76 9.17
N ALA A 203 -6.04 -26.88 10.48
CA ALA A 203 -5.74 -28.07 11.28
C ALA A 203 -6.80 -29.18 11.15
N GLY A 204 -7.95 -28.88 10.55
CA GLY A 204 -9.08 -29.79 10.33
C GLY A 204 -8.83 -30.94 9.34
N THR A 205 -7.66 -31.04 8.72
CA THR A 205 -7.25 -32.20 7.91
C THR A 205 -6.31 -33.17 8.63
N SER A 206 -6.02 -33.03 9.93
CA SER A 206 -5.09 -33.96 10.61
C SER A 206 -5.44 -34.42 12.05
N THR A 207 -6.61 -34.10 12.63
CA THR A 207 -6.93 -34.56 14.00
C THR A 207 -8.30 -35.22 14.15
N ALA A 208 -8.77 -35.95 13.13
CA ALA A 208 -9.90 -36.89 13.29
C ALA A 208 -9.50 -38.26 13.88
N ALA A 209 -8.22 -38.48 14.22
CA ALA A 209 -7.70 -39.80 14.60
C ALA A 209 -7.23 -39.93 16.07
N ALA A 210 -7.26 -38.87 16.90
CA ALA A 210 -6.59 -38.91 18.21
C ALA A 210 -7.48 -38.80 19.48
N ASP A 211 -8.76 -38.42 19.38
CA ASP A 211 -9.60 -38.16 20.57
C ASP A 211 -10.72 -39.20 20.81
N ILE A 212 -10.42 -40.49 20.60
CA ILE A 212 -11.21 -41.60 21.20
C ILE A 212 -10.26 -42.49 22.01
N ALA A 213 -9.69 -41.95 23.07
CA ALA A 213 -8.98 -42.76 24.07
C ALA A 213 -9.24 -42.21 25.48
N ALA A 214 -10.49 -42.33 25.93
CA ALA A 214 -10.84 -42.15 27.33
C ALA A 214 -10.16 -43.24 28.20
N PRO A 215 -9.65 -42.89 29.41
CA PRO A 215 -8.89 -43.79 30.29
C PRO A 215 -9.70 -44.96 30.91
N ASP A 216 -10.99 -45.09 30.59
CA ASP A 216 -11.91 -46.09 31.15
C ASP A 216 -11.77 -47.50 30.48
N GLN A 217 -11.19 -47.57 29.28
CA GLN A 217 -11.06 -48.84 28.55
C GLN A 217 -9.92 -49.75 29.06
N LEU A 218 -8.93 -49.20 29.77
CA LEU A 218 -7.77 -49.96 30.26
C LEU A 218 -8.13 -50.87 31.46
N ALA A 219 -9.11 -50.47 32.29
CA ALA A 219 -9.61 -51.27 33.41
C ALA A 219 -10.42 -52.48 32.92
N ALA A 220 -11.24 -52.30 31.87
CA ALA A 220 -12.05 -53.35 31.28
C ALA A 220 -11.22 -54.43 30.55
N ILE A 221 -10.09 -54.05 29.93
CA ILE A 221 -9.19 -54.98 29.22
C ILE A 221 -8.39 -55.86 30.20
N LYS A 222 -7.88 -55.29 31.31
CA LYS A 222 -7.17 -56.06 32.35
C LYS A 222 -8.07 -57.09 33.04
N ALA A 223 -9.34 -56.76 33.27
CA ALA A 223 -10.34 -57.70 33.82
C ALA A 223 -10.75 -58.83 32.84
N ARG A 224 -10.48 -58.67 31.54
CA ARG A 224 -10.78 -59.67 30.50
C ARG A 224 -9.58 -60.59 30.24
N MET A 225 -8.35 -60.07 30.35
CA MET A 225 -7.12 -60.87 30.22
C MET A 225 -6.88 -61.82 31.40
N GLY A 226 -7.25 -61.44 32.64
CA GLY A 226 -7.08 -62.31 33.81
C GLY A 226 -7.95 -63.57 33.82
N ARG A 227 -9.05 -63.61 33.05
CA ARG A 227 -9.98 -64.76 33.00
C ARG A 227 -9.64 -65.80 31.92
N ASN A 228 -8.82 -65.45 30.92
CA ASN A 228 -8.49 -66.35 29.81
C ASN A 228 -7.24 -67.22 30.05
N ALA A 229 -6.48 -67.00 31.13
CA ALA A 229 -5.30 -67.79 31.48
C ALA A 229 -5.61 -69.15 32.17
N GLN A 230 -6.89 -69.45 32.45
CA GLN A 230 -7.31 -70.69 33.15
C GLN A 230 -7.98 -71.75 32.26
N ARG A 231 -8.06 -71.55 30.94
CA ARG A 231 -8.56 -72.58 30.02
C ARG A 231 -7.40 -73.29 29.33
N GLY A 232 -6.99 -74.41 29.89
CA GLY A 232 -6.10 -75.38 29.22
C GLY A 232 -6.76 -76.00 27.97
N PRO A 233 -5.99 -76.68 27.11
CA PRO A 233 -6.42 -77.11 25.78
C PRO A 233 -7.47 -78.25 25.83
N PRO A 234 -8.51 -78.23 24.99
CA PRO A 234 -9.38 -79.39 24.78
C PRO A 234 -8.67 -80.47 23.93
N LYS A 235 -8.87 -81.73 24.32
CA LYS A 235 -8.26 -82.95 23.77
C LYS A 235 -8.98 -83.46 22.51
N LYS A 236 -8.15 -83.94 21.57
CA LYS A 236 -8.42 -84.80 20.39
C LYS A 236 -9.16 -84.19 19.21
#